data_AF-X0RKU7-F1
#
_entry.id   AF-X0RKU7-F1
#
_cell.length_a   1.000
_cell.length_b   1.000
_cell.length_c   1.000
_cell.angle_alpha   90.00
_cell.angle_beta   90.00
_cell.angle_gamma   90.00
#
_symmetry.space_group_name_H-M   'P 1'
#
loop_
_entity.id
_entity.type
_entity.pdbx_description
1 polymer ?
#
loop_
_entity_poly.entity_id
_entity_poly.type
_entity_poly.pdbx_seq_one_letter_code
_entity_poly.pdbx_strand_id
1 'polypeptide(L)'
;MGFFTTMGIIDGLILWSDYHYQRLVSHAKALQLNISSEELLAVLQLYAQQLEQGMLKLVVSRAAQNVRGYGYTPSADGSDCEIWLKATAMRVSTALQLSLPDGNLVPIQPNASAICLASQIACLPPPLAGLKSLNRLDNVLASGELQRIKAEPLASKLASTLGEGLLRDMSGQWVEGTMSNVFYQLAEAPLSESKTASSVHKDNENYLTTGQWYTPSMAQSGVAGVMRQVIIDALSTTQYPVIIRSLQDEDLPKVTQLFFCNALRGIMPMSSLTLLSGDVVDFESV
;
A
#
# COMPACT_ATOMS: atom_id res chain seq x y z
N MET A 1 -3.12 8.81 -20.58
CA MET A 1 -3.90 8.54 -19.34
C MET A 1 -3.91 7.04 -19.10
N GLY A 2 -3.71 6.57 -17.87
CA GLY A 2 -3.66 5.13 -17.60
C GLY A 2 -3.37 4.80 -16.15
N PHE A 3 -3.29 3.51 -15.85
CA PHE A 3 -2.99 2.98 -14.53
C PHE A 3 -2.09 1.75 -14.63
N PHE A 4 -1.61 1.27 -13.48
CA PHE A 4 -0.81 0.06 -13.42
C PHE A 4 -1.12 -0.78 -12.20
N THR A 5 -0.77 -2.06 -12.26
CA THR A 5 -0.76 -2.94 -11.10
C THR A 5 0.49 -3.83 -11.11
N THR A 6 0.98 -4.14 -9.92
CA THR A 6 2.17 -4.99 -9.71
C THR A 6 1.75 -6.19 -8.88
N MET A 7 1.95 -7.38 -9.42
CA MET A 7 1.51 -8.66 -8.89
C MET A 7 2.73 -9.51 -8.55
N GLY A 8 2.80 -10.02 -7.32
CA GLY A 8 3.78 -11.05 -6.96
C GLY A 8 3.30 -12.42 -7.42
N ILE A 9 4.22 -13.26 -7.88
CA ILE A 9 3.95 -14.62 -8.35
C ILE A 9 4.70 -15.63 -7.49
N ILE A 10 3.99 -16.65 -6.99
CA ILE A 10 4.54 -17.77 -6.21
C ILE A 10 3.85 -19.05 -6.70
N ASP A 11 4.64 -20.09 -6.99
CA ASP A 11 4.18 -21.39 -7.48
C ASP A 11 3.22 -21.28 -8.68
N GLY A 12 3.50 -20.32 -9.57
CA GLY A 12 2.68 -20.04 -10.74
C GLY A 12 1.38 -19.28 -10.47
N LEU A 13 1.11 -18.90 -9.22
CA LEU A 13 -0.10 -18.22 -8.78
C LEU A 13 0.14 -16.73 -8.58
N ILE A 14 -0.83 -15.92 -9.04
CA ILE A 14 -0.86 -14.49 -8.77
C ILE A 14 -1.32 -14.28 -7.32
N LEU A 15 -0.45 -13.69 -6.49
CA LEU A 15 -0.84 -13.28 -5.14
C LEU A 15 -1.95 -12.22 -5.21
N TRP A 16 -3.00 -12.41 -4.39
CA TRP A 16 -4.13 -11.46 -4.27
C TRP A 16 -4.88 -11.23 -5.59
N SER A 17 -5.04 -12.28 -6.40
CA SER A 17 -5.59 -12.22 -7.77
C SER A 17 -6.94 -11.48 -7.85
N ASP A 18 -7.88 -11.81 -6.96
CA ASP A 18 -9.22 -11.18 -6.95
C ASP A 18 -9.16 -9.67 -6.67
N TYR A 19 -8.29 -9.23 -5.75
CA TYR A 19 -8.10 -7.82 -5.45
C TYR A 19 -7.42 -7.07 -6.60
N HIS A 20 -6.49 -7.73 -7.31
CA HIS A 20 -5.92 -7.18 -8.53
C HIS A 20 -6.95 -7.06 -9.65
N TYR A 21 -7.85 -8.04 -9.79
CA TYR A 21 -8.99 -7.98 -10.71
C TYR A 21 -9.95 -6.83 -10.37
N GLN A 22 -10.35 -6.68 -9.11
CA GLN A 22 -11.17 -5.54 -8.66
C GLN A 22 -10.52 -4.19 -8.97
N ARG A 23 -9.19 -4.09 -8.81
CA ARG A 23 -8.43 -2.90 -9.24
C ARG A 23 -8.55 -2.68 -10.75
N LEU A 24 -8.37 -3.71 -11.57
CA LEU A 24 -8.48 -3.58 -13.04
C LEU A 24 -9.84 -3.02 -13.43
N VAL A 25 -10.92 -3.61 -12.90
CA VAL A 25 -12.30 -3.19 -13.18
C VAL A 25 -12.56 -1.76 -12.72
N SER A 26 -12.25 -1.44 -11.46
CA SER A 26 -12.53 -0.12 -10.89
C SER A 26 -11.72 0.99 -11.58
N HIS A 27 -10.45 0.74 -11.89
CA HIS A 27 -9.58 1.74 -12.51
C HIS A 27 -9.91 1.95 -13.98
N ALA A 28 -10.24 0.88 -14.72
CA ALA A 28 -10.72 0.99 -16.09
C ALA A 28 -12.01 1.79 -16.17
N LYS A 29 -12.96 1.52 -15.26
CA LYS A 29 -14.21 2.30 -15.16
C LYS A 29 -13.94 3.78 -14.86
N ALA A 30 -13.13 4.06 -13.84
CA ALA A 30 -12.82 5.44 -13.44
C ALA A 30 -12.12 6.24 -14.55
N LEU A 31 -11.29 5.56 -15.34
CA LEU A 31 -10.55 6.17 -16.44
C LEU A 31 -11.24 6.03 -17.80
N GLN A 32 -12.45 5.47 -17.89
CA GLN A 32 -13.16 5.21 -19.15
C GLN A 32 -12.27 4.47 -20.17
N LEU A 33 -11.73 3.33 -19.75
CA LEU A 33 -10.91 2.44 -20.57
C LEU A 33 -11.71 1.16 -20.84
N ASN A 34 -11.80 0.79 -22.10
CA ASN A 34 -12.46 -0.42 -22.56
C ASN A 34 -11.46 -1.59 -22.47
N ILE A 35 -11.51 -2.33 -21.36
CA ILE A 35 -10.68 -3.52 -21.16
C ILE A 35 -11.54 -4.73 -20.83
N SER A 36 -11.28 -5.86 -21.49
CA SER A 36 -11.81 -7.16 -21.09
C SER A 36 -11.07 -7.66 -19.85
N SER A 37 -11.47 -7.20 -18.65
CA SER A 37 -10.75 -7.52 -17.40
C SER A 37 -10.68 -9.02 -17.11
N GLU A 38 -11.69 -9.79 -17.50
CA GLU A 38 -11.73 -11.25 -17.33
C GLU A 38 -10.74 -11.97 -18.25
N GLU A 39 -10.76 -11.65 -19.55
CA GLU A 39 -9.80 -12.20 -20.52
C GLU A 39 -8.37 -11.82 -20.16
N LEU A 40 -8.16 -10.57 -19.72
CA LEU A 40 -6.85 -10.10 -19.28
C LEU A 40 -6.35 -10.86 -18.05
N LEU A 41 -7.23 -11.15 -17.08
CA LEU A 41 -6.86 -11.96 -15.93
C LEU A 41 -6.47 -13.37 -16.33
N ALA A 42 -7.20 -14.00 -17.25
CA ALA A 42 -6.86 -15.33 -17.77
C ALA A 42 -5.48 -15.33 -18.45
N VAL A 43 -5.18 -14.31 -19.25
CA VAL A 43 -3.84 -14.14 -19.85
C VAL A 43 -2.75 -13.97 -18.79
N LEU A 44 -3.00 -13.14 -17.77
CA LEU A 44 -2.05 -12.94 -16.67
C LEU A 44 -1.78 -14.24 -15.91
N GLN A 45 -2.79 -15.08 -15.68
CA GLN A 45 -2.64 -16.38 -15.03
C GLN A 45 -1.74 -17.33 -15.85
N LEU A 46 -1.86 -17.34 -17.19
CA LEU A 46 -0.96 -18.12 -18.05
C LEU A 46 0.50 -17.65 -17.93
N TYR A 47 0.73 -16.33 -17.93
CA TYR A 47 2.08 -15.79 -17.72
C TYR A 47 2.62 -16.08 -16.33
N ALA A 48 1.77 -16.06 -15.30
CA ALA A 48 2.16 -16.42 -13.94
C ALA A 48 2.62 -17.88 -13.86
N GLN A 49 1.85 -18.81 -14.44
CA GLN A 49 2.21 -20.23 -14.52
C GLN A 49 3.57 -20.44 -15.20
N GLN A 50 3.84 -19.74 -16.30
CA GLN A 50 5.14 -19.83 -16.99
C GLN A 50 6.28 -19.22 -16.19
N LEU A 51 6.03 -18.18 -15.41
CA LEU A 51 7.05 -17.49 -14.62
C LEU A 51 7.44 -18.29 -13.37
N GLU A 52 6.51 -19.09 -12.84
CA GLU A 52 6.57 -19.84 -11.57
C GLU A 52 6.79 -18.96 -10.33
N GLN A 53 7.86 -18.15 -10.31
CA GLN A 53 8.16 -17.22 -9.24
C GLN A 53 8.71 -15.90 -9.78
N GLY A 54 8.09 -14.79 -9.37
CA GLY A 54 8.49 -13.48 -9.88
C GLY A 54 7.49 -12.38 -9.65
N MET A 55 7.51 -11.41 -10.56
CA MET A 55 6.60 -10.27 -10.54
C MET A 55 6.09 -10.00 -11.96
N LEU A 56 4.78 -9.79 -12.06
CA LEU A 56 4.14 -9.24 -13.25
C LEU A 56 3.77 -7.78 -12.98
N LYS A 57 4.23 -6.87 -13.83
CA LYS A 57 3.79 -5.48 -13.85
C LYS A 57 2.99 -5.22 -15.11
N LEU A 58 1.70 -4.93 -14.92
CA LEU A 58 0.77 -4.58 -15.98
C LEU A 58 0.57 -3.06 -15.99
N VAL A 59 0.71 -2.46 -17.16
CA VAL A 59 0.34 -1.06 -17.43
C VAL A 59 -0.78 -1.05 -18.45
N VAL A 60 -1.84 -0.32 -18.15
CA VAL A 60 -2.96 -0.09 -19.06
C VAL A 60 -3.07 1.41 -19.32
N SER A 61 -2.99 1.81 -20.58
CA SER A 61 -3.15 3.20 -21.00
C SER A 61 -4.20 3.33 -22.08
N ARG A 62 -4.81 4.51 -22.20
CA ARG A 62 -5.60 4.85 -23.39
C ARG A 62 -4.72 4.74 -24.63
N ALA A 63 -5.23 4.09 -25.66
CA ALA A 63 -4.54 3.97 -26.95
C ALA A 63 -4.32 5.34 -27.59
N ALA A 64 -3.38 5.42 -28.53
CA ALA A 64 -3.15 6.64 -29.29
C ALA A 64 -4.43 7.10 -30.01
N GLN A 65 -4.77 8.38 -29.85
CA GLN A 65 -5.95 9.00 -30.47
C GLN A 65 -5.52 10.05 -31.49
N ASN A 66 -6.27 10.16 -32.59
CA ASN A 66 -6.07 11.21 -33.59
C ASN A 66 -6.71 12.54 -33.14
N VAL A 67 -6.28 13.05 -31.99
CA VAL A 67 -6.73 14.31 -31.38
C VAL A 67 -5.52 15.10 -30.89
N ARG A 68 -5.63 16.44 -30.84
CA ARG A 68 -4.52 17.30 -30.42
C ARG A 68 -4.57 17.57 -28.91
N GLY A 69 -3.40 17.62 -28.27
CA GLY A 69 -3.26 18.03 -26.88
C GLY A 69 -4.04 17.13 -25.93
N TYR A 70 -4.88 17.72 -25.08
CA TYR A 70 -5.77 17.02 -24.15
C TYR A 70 -7.14 16.67 -24.76
N GLY A 71 -7.25 16.69 -26.09
CA GLY A 71 -8.47 16.30 -26.79
C GLY A 71 -8.88 14.85 -26.47
N TYR A 72 -10.15 14.55 -26.70
CA TYR A 72 -10.73 13.24 -26.42
C TYR A 72 -11.65 12.83 -27.56
N THR A 73 -11.49 11.62 -28.09
CA THR A 73 -12.40 11.08 -29.10
C THR A 73 -13.72 10.68 -28.43
N PRO A 74 -14.87 11.29 -28.76
CA PRO A 74 -16.14 11.08 -28.04
C PRO A 74 -16.92 9.82 -28.48
N SER A 75 -16.27 8.86 -29.14
CA SER A 75 -16.84 7.59 -29.58
C SER A 75 -16.24 6.40 -28.81
N ALA A 76 -16.77 5.20 -29.04
CA ALA A 76 -16.36 3.99 -28.31
C ALA A 76 -14.85 3.68 -28.46
N ASP A 77 -14.31 3.90 -29.65
CA ASP A 77 -12.86 3.84 -29.96
C ASP A 77 -12.02 4.78 -29.09
N GLY A 78 -12.60 5.87 -28.62
CA GLY A 78 -11.95 6.79 -27.69
C GLY A 78 -11.60 6.15 -26.34
N SER A 79 -12.23 5.02 -26.02
CA SER A 79 -11.97 4.24 -24.81
C SER A 79 -10.99 3.09 -25.02
N ASP A 80 -10.51 2.86 -26.25
CA ASP A 80 -9.56 1.79 -26.54
C ASP A 80 -8.28 1.92 -25.71
N CYS A 81 -7.66 0.77 -25.42
CA CYS A 81 -6.51 0.68 -24.54
C CYS A 81 -5.31 0.00 -25.20
N GLU A 82 -4.12 0.40 -24.74
CA GLU A 82 -2.88 -0.33 -24.91
C GLU A 82 -2.49 -0.97 -23.59
N ILE A 83 -2.02 -2.22 -23.67
CA ILE A 83 -1.66 -3.02 -22.50
C ILE A 83 -0.20 -3.44 -22.63
N TRP A 84 0.59 -3.12 -21.62
CA TRP A 84 2.00 -3.46 -21.54
C TRP A 84 2.22 -4.36 -20.32
N LEU A 85 2.75 -5.55 -20.56
CA LEU A 85 3.09 -6.51 -19.52
C LEU A 85 4.60 -6.68 -19.44
N LYS A 86 5.16 -6.45 -18.25
CA LYS A 86 6.54 -6.82 -17.93
C LYS A 86 6.54 -7.97 -16.93
N ALA A 87 7.10 -9.10 -17.33
CA ALA A 87 7.46 -10.18 -16.42
C ALA A 87 8.89 -10.00 -15.93
N THR A 88 9.14 -10.32 -14.65
CA THR A 88 10.48 -10.30 -14.07
C THR A 88 10.62 -11.51 -13.16
N ALA A 89 11.49 -12.44 -13.56
CA ALA A 89 11.84 -13.59 -12.75
C ALA A 89 12.65 -13.12 -11.53
N MET A 90 12.13 -13.38 -10.34
CA MET A 90 12.77 -13.02 -9.08
C MET A 90 12.14 -13.79 -7.92
N ARG A 91 12.89 -13.97 -6.83
CA ARG A 91 12.29 -14.52 -5.61
C ARG A 91 11.45 -13.48 -4.90
N VAL A 92 10.18 -13.79 -4.70
CA VAL A 92 9.31 -13.08 -3.77
C VAL A 92 9.62 -13.60 -2.36
N SER A 93 9.98 -12.70 -1.45
CA SER A 93 10.34 -13.10 -0.08
C SER A 93 9.13 -13.64 0.67
N THR A 94 9.23 -14.87 1.15
CA THR A 94 8.23 -15.54 2.00
C THR A 94 8.84 -16.18 3.24
N ALA A 95 10.07 -15.77 3.59
CA ALA A 95 10.82 -16.38 4.70
C ALA A 95 10.08 -16.28 6.05
N LEU A 96 9.34 -15.19 6.24
CA LEU A 96 8.42 -15.01 7.35
C LEU A 96 7.03 -14.73 6.78
N GLN A 97 6.02 -15.36 7.39
CA GLN A 97 4.63 -15.20 7.01
C GLN A 97 3.77 -15.00 8.25
N LEU A 98 2.71 -14.22 8.09
CA LEU A 98 1.69 -13.97 9.10
C LEU A 98 0.37 -14.53 8.60
N SER A 99 -0.32 -15.29 9.43
CA SER A 99 -1.65 -15.82 9.11
C SER A 99 -2.73 -14.80 9.46
N LEU A 100 -3.45 -14.33 8.45
CA LEU A 100 -4.63 -13.49 8.61
C LEU A 100 -5.82 -14.32 9.14
N PRO A 101 -6.84 -13.68 9.76
CA PRO A 101 -8.01 -14.39 10.30
C PRO A 101 -8.82 -15.18 9.27
N ASP A 102 -8.74 -14.82 7.99
CA ASP A 102 -9.36 -15.53 6.87
C ASP A 102 -8.53 -16.75 6.39
N GLY A 103 -7.40 -17.04 7.05
CA GLY A 103 -6.49 -18.13 6.74
C GLY A 103 -5.40 -17.78 5.72
N ASN A 104 -5.44 -16.60 5.09
CA ASN A 104 -4.43 -16.20 4.12
C ASN A 104 -3.07 -15.97 4.79
N LEU A 105 -1.99 -16.42 4.15
CA LEU A 105 -0.62 -16.18 4.60
C LEU A 105 -0.03 -14.97 3.89
N VAL A 106 0.31 -13.94 4.64
CA VAL A 106 0.90 -12.70 4.12
C VAL A 106 2.39 -12.66 4.44
N PRO A 107 3.27 -12.37 3.46
CA PRO A 107 4.69 -12.14 3.75
C PRO A 107 4.89 -11.00 4.75
N ILE A 108 5.78 -11.19 5.72
CA ILE A 108 6.20 -10.13 6.63
C ILE A 108 7.70 -9.87 6.47
N GLN A 109 8.06 -8.60 6.39
CA GLN A 109 9.46 -8.16 6.28
C GLN A 109 10.06 -7.96 7.69
N PRO A 110 11.40 -7.99 7.82
CA PRO A 110 12.05 -7.58 9.06
C PRO A 110 11.66 -6.16 9.49
N ASN A 111 11.70 -5.90 10.79
CA ASN A 111 11.47 -4.57 11.36
C ASN A 111 12.41 -3.52 10.74
N ALA A 112 11.86 -2.35 10.48
CA ALA A 112 12.58 -1.21 9.91
C ALA A 112 12.18 0.10 10.62
N SER A 113 12.92 1.18 10.40
CA SER A 113 12.52 2.51 10.85
C SER A 113 11.76 3.24 9.74
N ALA A 114 10.87 4.16 10.12
CA ALA A 114 10.18 5.06 9.21
C ALA A 114 10.58 6.52 9.47
N ILE A 115 10.38 7.40 8.49
CA ILE A 115 10.57 8.84 8.65
C ILE A 115 9.41 9.62 8.02
N CYS A 116 9.00 10.71 8.64
CA CYS A 116 8.13 11.71 8.05
C CYS A 116 8.88 12.47 6.96
N LEU A 117 8.33 12.51 5.74
CA LEU A 117 8.93 13.25 4.62
C LEU A 117 8.28 14.63 4.48
N ALA A 118 9.06 15.58 3.97
CA ALA A 118 8.59 16.92 3.63
C ALA A 118 7.81 16.93 2.29
N SER A 119 8.11 16.00 1.39
CA SER A 119 7.36 15.80 0.14
C SER A 119 5.88 15.52 0.41
N GLN A 120 5.03 16.06 -0.46
CA GLN A 120 3.58 15.88 -0.40
C GLN A 120 3.06 15.25 -1.69
N ILE A 121 1.90 14.60 -1.60
CA ILE A 121 1.17 14.06 -2.75
C ILE A 121 -0.07 14.89 -3.07
N ALA A 122 -0.39 15.03 -4.35
CA ALA A 122 -1.54 15.80 -4.78
C ALA A 122 -2.87 15.21 -4.25
N CYS A 123 -3.77 16.11 -3.84
CA CYS A 123 -5.19 15.77 -3.71
C CYS A 123 -5.81 15.72 -5.12
N LEU A 124 -6.63 14.71 -5.36
CA LEU A 124 -7.27 14.43 -6.64
C LEU A 124 -8.79 14.49 -6.51
N PRO A 125 -9.51 14.79 -7.60
CA PRO A 125 -10.97 14.71 -7.58
C PRO A 125 -11.42 13.27 -7.27
N PRO A 126 -12.61 13.08 -6.68
CA PRO A 126 -13.07 11.77 -6.20
C PRO A 126 -12.96 10.59 -7.20
N PRO A 127 -13.19 10.77 -8.51
CA PRO A 127 -13.01 9.67 -9.47
C PRO A 127 -11.55 9.19 -9.64
N LEU A 128 -10.57 10.02 -9.26
CA LEU A 128 -9.14 9.76 -9.46
C LEU A 128 -8.39 9.46 -8.16
N ALA A 129 -8.90 9.92 -7.02
CA ALA A 129 -8.34 9.62 -5.71
C ALA A 129 -8.33 8.10 -5.45
N GLY A 130 -7.26 7.61 -4.83
CA GLY A 130 -7.07 6.18 -4.58
C GLY A 130 -6.69 5.34 -5.81
N LEU A 131 -6.75 5.87 -7.04
CA LEU A 131 -6.32 5.12 -8.22
C LEU A 131 -4.81 4.93 -8.22
N LYS A 132 -4.35 3.74 -8.63
CA LYS A 132 -2.96 3.46 -8.98
C LYS A 132 -2.62 3.95 -10.40
N SER A 133 -2.94 5.22 -10.67
CA SER A 133 -2.70 5.90 -11.96
C SER A 133 -1.21 6.01 -12.31
N LEU A 134 -0.92 6.33 -13.58
CA LEU A 134 0.44 6.60 -14.08
C LEU A 134 0.99 7.99 -13.69
N ASN A 135 0.16 8.87 -13.11
CA ASN A 135 0.59 10.18 -12.63
C ASN A 135 1.30 10.03 -11.28
N ARG A 136 2.61 9.74 -11.31
CA ARG A 136 3.41 9.38 -10.12
C ARG A 136 4.59 10.29 -9.83
N LEU A 137 4.59 11.51 -10.37
CA LEU A 137 5.69 12.46 -10.13
C LEU A 137 5.86 12.76 -8.63
N ASP A 138 4.78 12.93 -7.87
CA ASP A 138 4.84 13.18 -6.44
C ASP A 138 5.52 12.02 -5.68
N ASN A 139 5.12 10.78 -5.97
CA ASN A 139 5.75 9.59 -5.39
C ASN A 139 7.24 9.45 -5.80
N VAL A 140 7.61 9.89 -7.02
CA VAL A 140 9.02 9.91 -7.46
C VAL A 140 9.82 10.95 -6.69
N LEU A 141 9.28 12.14 -6.46
CA LEU A 141 9.93 13.19 -5.66
C LEU A 141 10.10 12.75 -4.20
N ALA A 142 9.05 12.20 -3.60
CA ALA A 142 9.06 11.62 -2.26
C ALA A 142 10.07 10.48 -2.12
N SER A 143 10.10 9.56 -3.09
CA SER A 143 11.11 8.50 -3.11
C SER A 143 12.52 9.09 -3.23
N GLY A 144 12.72 10.12 -4.03
CA GLY A 144 14.01 10.80 -4.17
C GLY A 144 14.48 11.47 -2.87
N GLU A 145 13.56 12.08 -2.12
CA GLU A 145 13.83 12.61 -0.78
C GLU A 145 14.27 11.49 0.17
N LEU A 146 13.50 10.41 0.27
CA LEU A 146 13.84 9.28 1.11
C LEU A 146 15.23 8.70 0.79
N GLN A 147 15.57 8.56 -0.50
CA GLN A 147 16.90 8.07 -0.90
C GLN A 147 18.03 9.04 -0.54
N ARG A 148 17.81 10.36 -0.64
CA ARG A 148 18.82 11.34 -0.20
C ARG A 148 19.08 11.24 1.30
N ILE A 149 18.03 11.13 2.11
CA ILE A 149 18.15 10.94 3.56
C ILE A 149 18.94 9.66 3.88
N LYS A 150 18.65 8.54 3.19
CA LYS A 150 19.41 7.28 3.36
C LYS A 150 20.89 7.40 3.00
N ALA A 151 21.24 8.31 2.09
CA ALA A 151 22.62 8.53 1.66
C ALA A 151 23.41 9.46 2.58
N GLU A 152 22.79 10.13 3.55
CA GLU A 152 23.47 11.09 4.42
C GLU A 152 24.40 10.39 5.43
N PRO A 153 25.72 10.71 5.43
CA PRO A 153 26.70 10.03 6.29
C PRO A 153 26.45 10.22 7.80
N LEU A 154 25.88 11.36 8.20
CA LEU A 154 25.62 11.72 9.60
C LEU A 154 24.37 11.03 10.17
N ALA A 155 23.51 10.45 9.32
CA ALA A 155 22.30 9.72 9.74
C ALA A 155 22.56 8.22 10.00
N SER A 156 23.82 7.78 10.04
CA SER A 156 24.27 6.39 9.84
C SER A 156 23.52 5.29 10.60
N LYS A 157 23.07 5.55 11.84
CA LYS A 157 22.30 4.57 12.63
C LYS A 157 20.83 4.47 12.19
N LEU A 158 20.19 5.59 11.84
CA LEU A 158 18.83 5.62 11.32
C LEU A 158 18.79 5.18 9.85
N ALA A 159 19.71 5.68 9.03
CA ALA A 159 19.77 5.44 7.60
C ALA A 159 19.90 3.94 7.23
N SER A 160 20.60 3.16 8.04
CA SER A 160 20.79 1.72 7.80
C SER A 160 19.54 0.87 8.04
N THR A 161 18.61 1.34 8.88
CA THR A 161 17.35 0.65 9.18
C THR A 161 16.14 1.31 8.51
N LEU A 162 16.31 2.47 7.87
CA LEU A 162 15.21 3.22 7.29
C LEU A 162 14.58 2.45 6.13
N GLY A 163 13.34 2.02 6.32
CA GLY A 163 12.57 1.23 5.36
C GLY A 163 11.76 2.10 4.42
N GLU A 164 10.99 3.03 4.98
CA GLU A 164 9.93 3.77 4.29
C GLU A 164 9.80 5.21 4.81
N GLY A 165 9.18 6.08 4.01
CA GLY A 165 8.87 7.46 4.38
C GLY A 165 7.36 7.72 4.36
N LEU A 166 6.81 8.21 5.47
CA LEU A 166 5.42 8.62 5.63
C LEU A 166 5.19 9.95 4.89
N LEU A 167 4.10 10.02 4.12
CA LEU A 167 3.75 11.15 3.26
C LEU A 167 2.44 11.80 3.67
N ARG A 168 2.42 13.14 3.56
CA ARG A 168 1.19 13.91 3.61
C ARG A 168 0.64 14.15 2.22
N ASP A 169 -0.66 14.39 2.14
CA ASP A 169 -1.21 15.07 0.97
C ASP A 169 -1.18 16.60 1.12
N MET A 170 -1.55 17.29 0.04
CA MET A 170 -1.61 18.76 0.00
C MET A 170 -2.64 19.37 0.97
N SER A 171 -3.50 18.56 1.60
CA SER A 171 -4.41 19.01 2.67
C SER A 171 -3.77 18.93 4.07
N GLY A 172 -2.54 18.40 4.16
CA GLY A 172 -1.78 18.28 5.39
C GLY A 172 -2.06 17.01 6.19
N GLN A 173 -2.88 16.09 5.69
CA GLN A 173 -3.17 14.80 6.35
C GLN A 173 -2.09 13.78 5.99
N TRP A 174 -1.70 12.90 6.93
CA TRP A 174 -0.80 11.78 6.64
C TRP A 174 -1.59 10.63 6.01
N VAL A 175 -1.10 10.10 4.88
CA VAL A 175 -1.90 9.25 3.99
C VAL A 175 -1.26 7.89 3.70
N GLU A 176 -0.03 7.89 3.23
CA GLU A 176 0.64 6.67 2.74
C GLU A 176 2.17 6.76 2.87
N GLY A 177 2.87 5.68 2.52
CA GLY A 177 4.31 5.68 2.32
C GLY A 177 4.69 6.00 0.87
N THR A 178 5.98 6.04 0.55
CA THR A 178 6.45 6.33 -0.82
C THR A 178 5.95 5.31 -1.86
N MET A 179 5.75 4.05 -1.44
CA MET A 179 5.28 2.96 -2.31
C MET A 179 4.34 1.96 -1.59
N SER A 180 3.73 2.37 -0.48
CA SER A 180 3.03 1.48 0.45
C SER A 180 1.89 2.21 1.17
N ASN A 181 0.90 1.49 1.68
CA ASN A 181 -0.11 2.08 2.59
C ASN A 181 0.33 1.93 4.03
N VAL A 182 -0.16 2.80 4.92
CA VAL A 182 0.17 2.78 6.35
C VAL A 182 -1.03 2.33 7.19
N PHE A 183 -0.72 1.55 8.22
CA PHE A 183 -1.62 1.22 9.34
C PHE A 183 -0.92 1.59 10.63
N TYR A 184 -1.71 2.02 11.61
CA TYR A 184 -1.21 2.46 12.90
C TYR A 184 -2.17 2.13 14.03
N GLN A 185 -1.63 1.99 15.23
CA GLN A 185 -2.38 2.00 16.48
C GLN A 185 -2.04 3.27 17.26
N LEU A 186 -2.97 3.70 18.10
CA LEU A 186 -2.76 4.82 19.03
C LEU A 186 -2.81 4.28 20.45
N ALA A 187 -2.07 4.92 21.36
CA ALA A 187 -2.25 4.71 22.78
C ALA A 187 -3.74 4.95 23.12
N GLU A 188 -4.37 3.96 23.77
CA GLU A 188 -5.80 4.03 24.08
C GLU A 188 -6.13 5.34 24.81
N ALA A 189 -7.11 6.10 24.32
CA ALA A 189 -7.91 6.90 25.24
C ALA A 189 -8.64 5.89 26.14
N PRO A 190 -8.70 6.07 27.47
CA PRO A 190 -9.20 5.05 28.37
C PRO A 190 -10.59 4.60 27.94
N LEU A 191 -10.67 3.41 27.37
CA LEU A 191 -11.93 2.74 27.10
C LEU A 191 -12.51 2.35 28.45
N SER A 192 -13.78 2.67 28.68
CA SER A 192 -14.47 2.40 29.94
C SER A 192 -14.23 0.96 30.40
N GLU A 193 -13.90 0.81 31.67
CA GLU A 193 -13.66 -0.45 32.37
C GLU A 193 -14.63 -1.57 31.94
N SER A 194 -14.11 -2.64 31.32
CA SER A 194 -13.98 -3.95 31.97
C SER A 194 -13.53 -5.00 30.96
N LYS A 195 -12.40 -5.65 31.25
CA LYS A 195 -12.32 -7.07 31.66
C LYS A 195 -10.89 -7.57 31.53
N THR A 196 -10.25 -7.67 32.70
CA THR A 196 -9.23 -8.68 33.06
C THR A 196 -8.21 -9.02 31.98
N ALA A 197 -7.12 -8.26 31.97
CA ALA A 197 -5.85 -8.68 31.40
C ALA A 197 -5.45 -10.03 32.00
N SER A 198 -5.58 -11.08 31.20
CA SER A 198 -5.00 -12.38 31.47
C SER A 198 -3.64 -12.38 30.78
N SER A 199 -2.59 -12.13 31.56
CA SER A 199 -1.20 -12.25 31.13
C SER A 199 -0.90 -13.71 30.75
N VAL A 200 -0.99 -14.04 29.47
CA VAL A 200 -0.34 -15.20 28.89
C VAL A 200 0.19 -14.77 27.53
N HIS A 201 1.44 -14.30 27.49
CA HIS A 201 2.18 -14.20 26.24
C HIS A 201 2.26 -15.60 25.62
N LYS A 202 1.43 -15.84 24.61
CA LYS A 202 1.58 -16.97 23.71
C LYS A 202 2.32 -16.45 22.48
N ASP A 203 3.46 -17.05 22.18
CA ASP A 203 4.30 -16.83 20.99
C ASP A 203 3.61 -17.15 19.65
N ASN A 204 2.28 -17.06 19.56
CA ASN A 204 1.44 -17.43 18.41
C ASN A 204 0.23 -16.50 18.20
N GLU A 205 0.07 -15.42 18.97
CA GLU A 205 -1.01 -14.45 18.71
C GLU A 205 -0.64 -13.55 17.53
N ASN A 206 -1.48 -13.55 16.49
CA ASN A 206 -1.35 -12.62 15.38
C ASN A 206 -1.58 -11.20 15.92
N TYR A 207 -0.51 -10.40 16.01
CA TYR A 207 -0.56 -9.02 16.51
C TYR A 207 -1.52 -8.10 15.73
N LEU A 208 -1.90 -8.46 14.49
CA LEU A 208 -2.94 -7.72 13.76
C LEU A 208 -4.33 -7.83 14.39
N THR A 209 -4.56 -8.83 15.23
CA THR A 209 -5.84 -9.05 15.92
C THR A 209 -5.89 -8.45 17.32
N THR A 210 -4.78 -7.87 17.79
CA THR A 210 -4.67 -7.22 19.10
C THR A 210 -4.70 -5.70 18.94
N GLY A 211 -5.61 -5.01 19.62
CA GLY A 211 -5.73 -3.56 19.59
C GLY A 211 -6.45 -2.99 18.36
N GLN A 212 -6.80 -1.71 18.42
CA GLN A 212 -7.55 -1.05 17.35
C GLN A 212 -6.61 -0.51 16.27
N TRP A 213 -6.66 -1.11 15.09
CA TRP A 213 -5.94 -0.62 13.90
C TRP A 213 -6.70 0.49 13.19
N TYR A 214 -5.95 1.49 12.74
CA TYR A 214 -6.41 2.58 11.92
C TYR A 214 -5.64 2.62 10.60
N THR A 215 -6.27 3.13 9.54
CA THR A 215 -5.58 3.45 8.29
C THR A 215 -6.18 4.71 7.65
N PRO A 216 -5.38 5.58 7.02
CA PRO A 216 -5.89 6.77 6.34
C PRO A 216 -6.92 6.45 5.24
N SER A 217 -7.83 7.42 5.01
CA SER A 217 -8.77 7.38 3.89
C SER A 217 -8.07 7.71 2.58
N MET A 218 -8.39 6.97 1.51
CA MET A 218 -7.86 7.22 0.15
C MET A 218 -8.84 8.04 -0.71
N ALA A 219 -9.84 8.68 -0.08
CA ALA A 219 -10.92 9.37 -0.79
C ALA A 219 -10.48 10.69 -1.47
N GLN A 220 -9.32 11.23 -1.10
CA GLN A 220 -8.83 12.51 -1.61
C GLN A 220 -7.42 12.42 -2.23
N SER A 221 -6.64 11.40 -1.89
CA SER A 221 -5.22 11.29 -2.27
C SER A 221 -4.74 9.84 -2.11
N GLY A 222 -3.48 9.57 -2.45
CA GLY A 222 -2.85 8.27 -2.29
C GLY A 222 -3.39 7.17 -3.21
N VAL A 223 -3.06 5.93 -2.87
CA VAL A 223 -3.46 4.72 -3.60
C VAL A 223 -4.20 3.77 -2.67
N ALA A 224 -5.41 3.35 -3.07
CA ALA A 224 -6.10 2.22 -2.45
C ALA A 224 -5.36 0.92 -2.79
N GLY A 225 -4.40 0.53 -1.95
CA GLY A 225 -3.57 -0.66 -2.12
C GLY A 225 -4.35 -1.95 -2.07
N VAL A 226 -3.89 -2.95 -2.84
CA VAL A 226 -4.44 -4.31 -2.81
C VAL A 226 -4.22 -4.93 -1.44
N MET A 227 -2.98 -4.90 -0.92
CA MET A 227 -2.68 -5.42 0.41
C MET A 227 -3.42 -4.67 1.52
N ARG A 228 -3.62 -3.35 1.37
CA ARG A 228 -4.46 -2.57 2.30
C ARG A 228 -5.87 -3.13 2.36
N GLN A 229 -6.50 -3.40 1.22
CA GLN A 229 -7.86 -3.95 1.19
C GLN A 229 -7.91 -5.38 1.72
N VAL A 230 -6.92 -6.23 1.38
CA VAL A 230 -6.78 -7.59 1.94
C VAL A 230 -6.78 -7.56 3.47
N ILE A 231 -5.98 -6.68 4.08
CA ILE A 231 -5.91 -6.55 5.55
C ILE A 231 -7.22 -6.04 6.14
N ILE A 232 -7.86 -5.03 5.53
CA ILE A 232 -9.15 -4.51 5.98
C ILE A 232 -10.22 -5.61 5.97
N ASP A 233 -10.32 -6.36 4.87
CA ASP A 233 -11.33 -7.39 4.70
C ASP A 233 -11.10 -8.56 5.66
N ALA A 234 -9.85 -9.00 5.81
CA ALA A 234 -9.49 -10.07 6.73
C ALA A 234 -9.72 -9.72 8.21
N LEU A 235 -9.61 -8.44 8.59
CA LEU A 235 -9.87 -7.98 9.95
C LEU A 235 -11.34 -7.60 10.20
N SER A 236 -12.18 -7.54 9.16
CA SER A 236 -13.54 -7.01 9.23
C SER A 236 -14.48 -7.76 10.19
N THR A 237 -14.23 -9.06 10.41
CA THR A 237 -15.02 -9.93 11.29
C THR A 237 -14.39 -10.17 12.65
N THR A 238 -13.23 -9.56 12.91
CA THR A 238 -12.54 -9.65 14.20
C THR A 238 -13.18 -8.75 15.25
N GLN A 239 -12.76 -8.89 16.51
CA GLN A 239 -13.21 -8.00 17.59
C GLN A 239 -12.89 -6.53 17.31
N TYR A 240 -11.80 -6.26 16.58
CA TYR A 240 -11.29 -4.91 16.31
C TYR A 240 -11.15 -4.69 14.78
N PRO A 241 -12.26 -4.47 14.06
CA PRO A 241 -12.19 -4.17 12.63
C PRO A 241 -11.42 -2.86 12.39
N VAL A 242 -10.71 -2.78 11.27
CA VAL A 242 -9.91 -1.58 10.92
C VAL A 242 -10.80 -0.35 10.79
N ILE A 243 -10.44 0.74 11.48
CA ILE A 243 -11.13 2.02 11.36
C ILE A 243 -10.42 2.92 10.34
N ILE A 244 -11.16 3.35 9.32
CA ILE A 244 -10.65 4.29 8.32
C ILE A 244 -10.81 5.72 8.85
N ARG A 245 -9.70 6.38 9.16
CA ARG A 245 -9.67 7.81 9.53
C ARG A 245 -8.32 8.43 9.22
N SER A 246 -8.30 9.74 9.02
CA SER A 246 -7.06 10.47 8.77
C SER A 246 -6.08 10.38 9.95
N LEU A 247 -4.80 10.25 9.64
CA LEU A 247 -3.72 10.38 10.61
C LEU A 247 -3.26 11.84 10.64
N GLN A 248 -3.36 12.49 11.79
CA GLN A 248 -3.06 13.92 11.98
C GLN A 248 -1.74 14.11 12.74
N ASP A 249 -1.20 15.32 12.73
CA ASP A 249 0.04 15.64 13.44
C ASP A 249 -0.03 15.36 14.95
N GLU A 250 -1.18 15.63 15.57
CA GLU A 250 -1.43 15.38 16.98
C GLU A 250 -1.52 13.89 17.37
N ASP A 251 -1.63 13.01 16.37
CA ASP A 251 -1.64 11.57 16.56
C ASP A 251 -0.23 10.99 16.56
N LEU A 252 0.71 11.60 15.83
CA LEU A 252 2.05 11.04 15.63
C LEU A 252 2.77 10.70 16.95
N PRO A 253 2.78 11.57 17.98
CA PRO A 253 3.42 11.25 19.26
C PRO A 253 2.69 10.16 20.07
N LYS A 254 1.45 9.80 19.68
CA LYS A 254 0.60 8.81 20.34
C LYS A 254 0.60 7.47 19.62
N VAL A 255 1.27 7.35 18.48
CA VAL A 255 1.36 6.09 17.74
C VAL A 255 2.13 5.08 18.58
N THR A 256 1.56 3.91 18.80
CA THR A 256 2.18 2.81 19.57
C THR A 256 2.71 1.69 18.69
N GLN A 257 2.09 1.49 17.53
CA GLN A 257 2.53 0.56 16.49
C GLN A 257 2.27 1.16 15.13
N LEU A 258 3.15 0.86 14.16
CA LEU A 258 3.02 1.29 12.79
C LEU A 258 3.56 0.23 11.85
N PHE A 259 2.85 -0.04 10.76
CA PHE A 259 3.40 -0.82 9.67
C PHE A 259 2.99 -0.24 8.32
N PHE A 260 3.83 -0.51 7.33
CA PHE A 260 3.52 -0.25 5.93
C PHE A 260 3.16 -1.55 5.22
N CYS A 261 2.39 -1.47 4.15
CA CYS A 261 2.06 -2.66 3.36
C CYS A 261 1.95 -2.40 1.86
N ASN A 262 2.27 -3.42 1.06
CA ASN A 262 1.97 -3.45 -0.37
C ASN A 262 1.83 -4.90 -0.87
N ALA A 263 1.32 -5.07 -2.09
CA ALA A 263 0.97 -6.38 -2.64
C ALA A 263 2.18 -7.32 -2.87
N LEU A 264 3.41 -6.78 -2.97
CA LEU A 264 4.61 -7.56 -3.26
C LEU A 264 5.39 -7.91 -2.00
N ARG A 265 5.57 -6.95 -1.08
CA ARG A 265 6.33 -7.11 0.16
C ARG A 265 5.48 -7.61 1.32
N GLY A 266 4.16 -7.56 1.19
CA GLY A 266 3.25 -7.85 2.29
C GLY A 266 3.33 -6.77 3.35
N ILE A 267 3.52 -7.17 4.61
CA ILE A 267 3.57 -6.29 5.78
C ILE A 267 5.02 -5.94 6.10
N MET A 268 5.26 -4.66 6.41
CA MET A 268 6.55 -4.09 6.76
C MET A 268 6.39 -3.40 8.12
N PRO A 269 6.61 -4.12 9.23
CA PRO A 269 6.47 -3.57 10.58
C PRO A 269 7.59 -2.57 10.87
N MET A 270 7.24 -1.48 11.57
CA MET A 270 8.19 -0.43 11.92
C MET A 270 8.53 -0.48 13.40
N SER A 271 9.81 -0.27 13.73
CA SER A 271 10.30 -0.13 15.10
C SER A 271 10.30 1.31 15.58
N SER A 272 10.26 2.29 14.68
CA SER A 272 10.19 3.70 15.04
C SER A 272 9.71 4.58 13.88
N LEU A 273 9.31 5.80 14.21
CA LEU A 273 8.99 6.89 13.28
C LEU A 273 9.73 8.17 13.69
N THR A 274 10.61 8.66 12.83
CA THR A 274 11.22 9.99 12.98
C THR A 274 10.30 11.06 12.43
N LEU A 275 9.99 12.08 13.23
CA LEU A 275 9.08 13.18 12.88
C LEU A 275 9.84 14.29 12.12
N LEU A 276 9.09 15.21 11.50
CA LEU A 276 9.69 16.39 10.85
C LEU A 276 10.43 17.31 11.84
N SER A 277 10.07 17.28 13.12
CA SER A 277 10.79 17.99 14.19
C SER A 277 12.17 17.37 14.50
N GLY A 278 12.42 16.14 14.07
CA GLY A 278 13.58 15.33 14.46
C GLY A 278 13.32 14.43 15.68
N ASP A 279 12.18 14.57 16.35
CA ASP A 279 11.79 13.66 17.43
C ASP A 279 11.57 12.24 16.91
N VAL A 280 11.84 11.24 17.74
CA VAL A 280 11.65 9.83 17.39
C VAL A 280 10.57 9.24 18.29
N VAL A 281 9.60 8.59 17.65
CA VAL A 281 8.58 7.78 18.32
C VAL A 281 8.98 6.32 18.13
N ASP A 282 9.34 5.64 19.22
CA ASP A 282 9.72 4.22 19.20
C ASP A 282 8.49 3.33 19.43
N PHE A 283 8.48 2.16 18.78
CA PHE A 283 7.42 1.17 18.88
C PHE A 283 7.97 -0.13 19.46
N GLU A 284 7.12 -0.89 20.15
CA GLU A 284 7.52 -2.24 20.58
C GLU A 284 7.76 -3.12 19.36
N SER A 285 8.80 -3.96 19.42
CA SER A 285 9.11 -4.88 18.34
C SER A 285 8.03 -5.96 18.27
N VAL A 286 7.45 -6.12 17.07
CA VAL A 286 6.58 -7.23 16.70
C VAL A 286 7.42 -8.38 16.17
#